data_AF-A0A944P018-F1
#
_entry.id   AF-A0A944P018-F1
#
_cell.length_a   1.000
_cell.length_b   1.000
_cell.length_c   1.000
_cell.angle_alpha   90.00
_cell.angle_beta   90.00
_cell.angle_gamma   90.00
#
_symmetry.space_group_name_H-M   'P 1'
#
loop_
_entity.id
_entity.type
_entity.pdbx_description
1 polymer ?
#
loop_
_entity_poly.entity_id
_entity_poly.type
_entity_poly.pdbx_seq_one_letter_code
_entity_poly.pdbx_strand_id
1 'polypeptide(L)'
;MRGSVDGLGSSAPIGMMLPAVFADDDLALRFVGGLDDVMAPVLNVLDCLHAYFVPSLAPADFTRWLGDWIGAETDGVETEDRLRAAVAAA
;
A
#
# COMPACT_ATOMS: atom_id res chain seq x y z
N MET A 1 -6.86 -2.35 6.71
CA MET A 1 -6.89 -2.57 5.23
C MET A 1 -6.55 -1.27 4.53
N ARG A 2 -5.63 -1.29 3.57
CA ARG A 2 -5.32 -0.13 2.74
C ARG A 2 -6.42 0.03 1.69
N GLY A 3 -7.04 1.20 1.63
CA GLY A 3 -8.19 1.48 0.77
C GLY A 3 -7.94 2.67 -0.14
N SER A 4 -8.99 3.10 -0.85
CA SER A 4 -8.98 4.30 -1.68
C SER A 4 -8.59 5.53 -0.87
N VAL A 5 -7.78 6.40 -1.48
CA VAL A 5 -7.39 7.70 -0.93
C VAL A 5 -7.78 8.75 -1.96
N ASP A 6 -8.57 9.74 -1.53
CA ASP A 6 -9.06 10.79 -2.42
C ASP A 6 -7.90 11.54 -3.07
N GLY A 7 -7.89 11.59 -4.40
CA GLY A 7 -6.87 12.28 -5.19
C GLY A 7 -5.51 11.58 -5.23
N LEU A 8 -5.39 10.32 -4.79
CA LEU A 8 -4.16 9.56 -4.94
C LEU A 8 -3.94 9.18 -6.41
N GLY A 9 -2.90 9.74 -7.02
CA GLY A 9 -2.49 9.39 -8.38
C GLY A 9 -1.80 8.03 -8.46
N SER A 10 -2.08 7.29 -9.53
CA SER A 10 -1.34 6.08 -9.91
C SER A 10 0.12 6.42 -10.26
N SER A 11 1.09 5.65 -9.75
CA SER A 11 2.50 5.78 -10.14
C SER A 11 2.79 5.20 -11.51
N ALA A 12 1.83 4.47 -12.10
CA ALA A 12 1.90 3.93 -13.46
C ALA A 12 0.60 4.24 -14.24
N PRO A 13 0.40 5.50 -14.69
CA PRO A 13 -0.81 5.90 -15.39
C PRO A 13 -1.02 5.14 -16.71
N ILE A 14 -2.15 4.44 -16.84
CA ILE A 14 -2.43 3.56 -17.99
C ILE A 14 -2.57 4.36 -19.27
N GLY A 15 -3.15 5.57 -19.22
CA GLY A 15 -3.34 6.43 -20.39
C GLY A 15 -2.05 6.71 -21.17
N MET A 16 -0.90 6.80 -20.47
CA MET A 16 0.42 7.04 -21.08
C MET A 16 1.01 5.79 -21.76
N MET A 17 0.42 4.62 -21.52
CA MET A 17 0.87 3.33 -22.06
C MET A 17 -0.02 2.84 -23.21
N LEU A 18 -1.11 3.55 -23.52
CA LEU A 18 -2.01 3.18 -24.60
C LEU A 18 -1.36 3.37 -25.97
N PRO A 19 -1.71 2.53 -26.97
CA PRO A 19 -1.33 2.77 -28.35
C PRO A 19 -1.80 4.15 -28.84
N ALA A 20 -1.00 4.79 -29.70
CA ALA A 20 -1.25 6.16 -30.17
C ALA A 20 -2.63 6.38 -30.84
N VAL A 21 -3.27 5.33 -31.34
CA VAL A 21 -4.62 5.40 -31.91
C VAL A 21 -5.67 5.88 -30.89
N PHE A 22 -5.40 5.76 -29.59
CA PHE A 22 -6.29 6.19 -28.50
C PHE A 22 -5.91 7.56 -27.91
N ALA A 23 -4.89 8.25 -28.44
CA ALA A 23 -4.36 9.47 -27.83
C ALA A 23 -5.39 10.61 -27.70
N ASP A 24 -6.36 10.68 -28.62
CA ASP A 24 -7.42 11.70 -28.63
C ASP A 24 -8.81 11.12 -28.29
N ASP A 25 -8.89 9.87 -27.81
CA ASP A 25 -10.15 9.22 -27.45
C ASP A 25 -10.52 9.52 -25.98
N ASP A 26 -11.41 10.51 -25.78
CA ASP A 26 -11.89 10.93 -24.45
C ASP A 26 -12.45 9.76 -23.64
N LEU A 27 -13.23 8.87 -24.26
CA LEU A 27 -13.85 7.77 -23.55
C LEU A 27 -12.79 6.77 -23.09
N ALA A 28 -11.87 6.39 -23.97
CA ALA A 28 -10.78 5.48 -23.64
C ALA A 28 -9.91 6.03 -22.50
N LEU A 29 -9.52 7.30 -22.59
CA LEU A 29 -8.69 7.97 -21.57
C LEU A 29 -9.39 8.07 -20.22
N ARG A 30 -10.68 8.45 -20.19
CA ARG A 30 -11.45 8.52 -18.94
C ARG A 30 -11.73 7.15 -18.35
N PHE A 31 -11.96 6.14 -19.18
CA PHE A 31 -12.17 4.76 -18.73
C PHE A 31 -10.92 4.22 -18.02
N VAL A 32 -9.74 4.38 -18.62
CA VAL A 32 -8.50 3.92 -17.98
C VAL A 32 -8.10 4.77 -16.78
N GLY A 33 -8.45 6.07 -16.77
CA GLY A 33 -8.30 6.92 -15.58
C GLY A 33 -9.07 6.39 -14.37
N GLY A 34 -10.29 5.88 -14.58
CA GLY A 34 -11.04 5.22 -13.51
C GLY A 34 -10.39 3.91 -13.02
N LEU A 35 -9.65 3.20 -13.88
CA LEU A 35 -8.86 2.04 -13.48
C LEU A 35 -7.59 2.45 -12.72
N ASP A 36 -6.96 3.55 -13.11
CA ASP A 36 -5.84 4.15 -12.37
C ASP A 36 -6.24 4.49 -10.92
N ASP A 37 -7.44 5.05 -10.70
CA ASP A 37 -7.96 5.34 -9.36
C ASP A 37 -8.10 4.08 -8.49
N VAL A 38 -8.52 2.96 -9.09
CA VAL A 38 -8.65 1.66 -8.39
C VAL A 38 -7.29 1.05 -8.07
N MET A 39 -6.32 1.20 -8.98
CA MET A 39 -4.99 0.61 -8.84
C MET A 39 -4.04 1.46 -7.97
N ALA A 40 -4.25 2.77 -7.88
CA ALA A 40 -3.35 3.68 -7.18
C ALA A 40 -3.03 3.27 -5.73
N PRO A 41 -3.99 2.83 -4.88
CA PRO A 41 -3.67 2.36 -3.54
C PRO A 41 -2.80 1.10 -3.53
N VAL A 42 -3.00 0.18 -4.49
CA VAL A 42 -2.20 -1.05 -4.60
C VAL A 42 -0.76 -0.70 -4.95
N LEU A 43 -0.57 0.13 -5.97
CA LEU A 43 0.76 0.59 -6.37
C LEU A 43 1.45 1.37 -5.26
N ASN A 44 0.73 2.24 -4.54
CA ASN A 44 1.28 2.97 -3.40
C ASN A 44 1.80 2.02 -2.29
N VAL A 45 1.09 0.94 -2.00
CA VAL A 45 1.55 -0.08 -1.05
C VAL A 45 2.82 -0.77 -1.54
N LEU A 46 2.89 -1.12 -2.83
CA LEU A 46 4.06 -1.77 -3.41
C LEU A 46 5.28 -0.85 -3.46
N ASP A 47 5.10 0.40 -3.89
CA ASP A 47 6.16 1.42 -3.92
C ASP A 47 6.68 1.72 -2.50
N CYS A 48 5.80 1.65 -1.50
CA CYS A 48 6.14 1.85 -0.09
C CYS A 48 6.34 0.54 0.70
N LEU A 49 6.51 -0.61 0.03
CA LEU A 49 6.53 -1.91 0.70
C LEU A 49 7.61 -2.01 1.78
N HIS A 50 8.77 -1.42 1.55
CA HIS A 50 9.86 -1.39 2.51
C HIS A 50 9.46 -0.79 3.88
N ALA A 51 8.56 0.20 3.91
CA ALA A 51 8.10 0.84 5.14
C ALA A 51 7.27 -0.11 6.02
N TYR A 52 6.71 -1.17 5.46
CA TYR A 52 5.97 -2.19 6.20
C TYR A 52 6.88 -3.09 7.04
N PHE A 53 8.16 -3.17 6.68
CA PHE A 53 9.18 -3.90 7.46
C PHE A 53 9.89 -3.02 8.49
N VAL A 54 9.47 -1.77 8.65
CA VAL A 54 9.99 -0.85 9.67
C VAL A 54 8.92 -0.70 10.75
N PRO A 55 9.05 -1.35 11.93
CA PRO A 55 7.97 -1.39 12.93
C PRO A 55 7.55 -0.03 13.49
N SER A 56 8.33 1.04 13.31
CA SER A 56 7.92 2.40 13.69
C SER A 56 7.07 3.10 12.63
N LEU A 57 7.09 2.64 11.38
CA LEU A 57 6.36 3.22 10.24
C LEU A 57 5.19 2.33 9.77
N ALA A 58 5.31 1.02 10.00
CA ALA A 58 4.32 0.05 9.57
C ALA A 58 2.97 0.27 10.26
N PRO A 59 1.86 -0.16 9.67
CA PRO A 59 0.57 -0.21 10.35
C PRO A 59 0.57 -1.13 11.58
N ALA A 60 -0.26 -0.82 12.57
CA ALA A 60 -0.37 -1.66 13.76
C ALA A 60 -0.88 -3.08 13.46
N ASP A 61 -1.81 -3.23 12.51
CA ASP A 61 -2.32 -4.53 12.06
C ASP A 61 -1.23 -5.36 11.37
N PHE A 62 -0.47 -4.75 10.46
CA PHE A 62 0.65 -5.40 9.78
C PHE A 62 1.80 -5.73 10.74
N THR A 63 2.12 -4.84 11.68
CA THR A 63 3.18 -5.06 12.68
C THR A 63 2.87 -6.28 13.54
N ARG A 64 1.60 -6.46 13.92
CA ARG A 64 1.15 -7.66 14.65
C ARG A 64 1.33 -8.93 13.81
N TRP A 65 0.85 -8.91 12.57
CA TRP A 65 1.02 -10.03 11.66
C TRP A 65 2.50 -10.36 11.40
N LEU A 66 3.36 -9.35 11.26
CA LEU A 66 4.80 -9.54 11.09
C LEU A 66 5.42 -10.15 12.35
N GLY A 67 4.99 -9.72 13.55
CA GLY A 67 5.40 -10.30 14.82
C GLY A 67 5.15 -11.79 14.91
N ASP A 68 3.98 -12.25 14.44
CA ASP A 68 3.64 -13.67 14.37
C ASP A 68 4.58 -14.45 13.42
N TRP A 69 5.10 -13.80 12.37
CA TRP A 69 6.00 -14.41 11.38
C TRP A 69 7.44 -14.54 11.88
N ILE A 70 7.94 -13.51 12.58
CA ILE A 70 9.33 -13.46 13.03
C ILE A 70 9.52 -14.06 14.44
N GLY A 71 8.42 -14.48 15.09
CA GLY A 71 8.47 -15.05 16.44
C GLY A 71 8.74 -14.01 17.53
N ALA A 72 8.29 -12.77 17.33
CA ALA A 72 8.37 -11.76 18.39
C ALA A 72 7.56 -12.22 19.60
N GLU A 73 8.17 -12.24 20.79
CA GLU A 73 7.55 -12.69 22.04
C GLU A 73 6.41 -11.73 22.46
N THR A 74 5.23 -11.93 21.89
CA THR A 74 4.05 -11.09 22.14
C THR A 74 2.82 -11.95 22.43
N ASP A 75 2.06 -11.56 23.46
CA ASP A 75 0.86 -12.29 23.89
C ASP A 75 -0.44 -11.74 23.26
N GLY A 76 -0.33 -10.88 22.24
CA GLY A 76 -1.47 -10.30 21.51
C GLY A 76 -2.27 -9.22 22.25
N VAL A 77 -2.08 -9.07 23.57
CA VAL A 77 -2.73 -8.04 24.43
C VAL A 77 -1.91 -6.75 24.57
N GLU A 78 -0.85 -6.66 23.77
CA GLU A 78 0.14 -5.62 23.84
C GLU A 78 -0.40 -4.23 23.47
N THR A 79 0.06 -3.20 24.18
CA THR A 79 -0.09 -1.83 23.69
C THR A 79 0.68 -1.67 22.39
N GLU A 80 0.23 -0.78 21.50
CA GLU A 80 0.86 -0.63 20.18
C GLU A 80 2.36 -0.32 20.27
N ASP A 81 2.78 0.53 21.21
CA ASP A 81 4.19 0.85 21.42
C ASP A 81 5.00 -0.37 21.88
N ARG A 82 4.45 -1.22 22.77
CA ARG A 82 5.12 -2.43 23.25
C ARG A 82 5.22 -3.48 22.15
N LEU A 83 4.17 -3.63 21.33
CA LEU A 83 4.18 -4.47 20.14
C LEU A 83 5.27 -4.02 19.15
N ARG A 84 5.30 -2.73 18.79
CA ARG A 84 6.29 -2.19 17.84
C ARG A 84 7.73 -2.38 18.34
N ALA A 85 7.97 -2.16 19.64
CA ALA A 85 9.28 -2.37 20.26
C ALA A 85 9.69 -3.85 20.23
N ALA A 86 8.78 -4.78 20.55
CA ALA A 86 9.06 -6.21 20.52
C ALA A 86 9.40 -6.71 19.11
N VAL A 87 8.61 -6.31 18.10
CA VAL A 87 8.85 -6.68 16.70
C VAL A 87 10.15 -6.07 16.16
N ALA A 88 10.54 -4.89 16.62
CA ALA A 88 11.80 -4.27 16.23
C ALA A 88 13.04 -4.92 16.88
N ALA A 89 12.87 -5.65 17.97
CA ALA A 89 13.96 -6.28 18.73
C ALA A 89 14.15 -7.78 18.42
N ALA A 90 13.24 -8.39 17.66
CA ALA A 90 13.28 -9.79 17.23
C ALA A 90 14.18 -9.96 15.99
#